data_AF-A0AAV6V591-F1
#
_entry.id   AF-A0AAV6V591-F1
#
_cell.length_a   1.000
_cell.length_b   1.000
_cell.length_c   1.000
_cell.angle_alpha   90.00
_cell.angle_beta   90.00
_cell.angle_gamma   90.00
#
_symmetry.space_group_name_H-M   'P 1'
#
loop_
_entity.id
_entity.type
_entity.pdbx_description
1 polymer ?
#
loop_
_entity_poly.entity_id
_entity_poly.type
_entity_poly.pdbx_seq_one_letter_code
_entity_poly.pdbx_strand_id
1 'polypeptide(L)'
;MFFGTRTSSLVFLCSLLNIAWSNWMYLGMVGISVTPPDMASEQVSLCSTVPGLVLQQQKVCQAHPAVIRAVSGGARRGIDECQNQFRHNRWNCTIEGGESVFDHTLQRGSRETAFIYAITSAGATHAVTQACSAGNLTDCSCDASRQGQSAPEGWKWGGCSDNVRYGMMFARQFVDAPERANRKRDVRALMNLHNNNAGRLAVAKQLELKCRCHGVSGSCELKTCWNKLPSFEQVGRFLKSKYDQSVQVSLKAKRRLRRRGKVKRKVPVQKEDLVHIHRSPNFCVEDPKRGILGTGGRRCNRTATGPQSCNLLCCGRGYNTQVIRKLERCQCKFHWCCYVKCKTCETMEEIYTCK
;
A
#
# COMPACT_ATOMS: atom_id res chain seq x y z
N MET A 1 33.74 29.72 -61.31
CA MET A 1 33.31 28.31 -61.24
C MET A 1 33.14 27.94 -59.78
N PHE A 2 31.89 27.75 -59.36
CA PHE A 2 31.52 27.29 -58.03
C PHE A 2 31.81 25.79 -57.92
N PHE A 3 32.59 25.37 -56.92
CA PHE A 3 32.54 24.00 -56.41
C PHE A 3 32.07 24.06 -54.97
N GLY A 4 30.83 23.64 -54.75
CA GLY A 4 30.21 23.51 -53.45
C GLY A 4 30.57 22.19 -52.79
N THR A 5 31.16 22.24 -51.61
CA THR A 5 31.26 21.11 -50.69
C THR A 5 30.19 21.24 -49.63
N ARG A 6 29.15 20.41 -49.69
CA ARG A 6 28.15 20.24 -48.64
C ARG A 6 28.80 19.58 -47.43
N THR A 7 29.08 20.33 -46.38
CA THR A 7 29.31 19.77 -45.04
C THR A 7 27.96 19.45 -44.42
N SER A 8 27.60 18.17 -44.39
CA SER A 8 26.41 17.67 -43.73
C SER A 8 26.65 17.63 -42.22
N SER A 9 26.17 18.64 -41.50
CA SER A 9 26.17 18.64 -40.02
C SER A 9 25.15 17.62 -39.51
N LEU A 10 25.65 16.46 -39.06
CA LEU A 10 24.88 15.52 -38.25
C LEU A 10 24.69 16.12 -36.86
N VAL A 11 23.56 16.82 -36.66
CA VAL A 11 23.07 17.17 -35.33
C VAL A 11 22.56 15.88 -34.69
N PHE A 12 23.39 15.25 -33.87
CA PHE A 12 22.94 14.22 -32.93
C PHE A 12 22.03 14.91 -31.90
N LEU A 13 20.72 14.84 -32.13
CA LEU A 13 19.71 15.03 -31.10
C LEU A 13 19.89 13.91 -30.06
N CYS A 14 20.79 14.15 -29.11
CA CYS A 14 20.82 13.39 -27.87
C CYS A 14 19.59 13.82 -27.08
N SER A 15 18.45 13.20 -27.39
CA SER A 15 17.29 13.19 -26.50
C SER A 15 17.77 12.61 -25.18
N LEU A 16 18.03 13.49 -24.21
CA LEU A 16 18.14 13.14 -22.81
C LEU A 16 16.78 12.57 -22.41
N LEU A 17 16.59 11.27 -22.66
CA LEU A 17 15.65 10.47 -21.91
C LEU A 17 16.12 10.60 -20.46
N ASN A 18 15.44 11.46 -19.69
CA ASN A 18 15.46 11.36 -18.25
C ASN A 18 15.03 9.93 -17.94
N ILE A 19 15.98 9.03 -17.71
CA ILE A 19 15.70 7.68 -17.24
C ILE A 19 15.20 7.90 -15.81
N ALA A 20 13.89 8.11 -15.65
CA ALA A 20 13.26 8.07 -14.36
C ALA A 20 13.25 6.60 -13.93
N TRP A 21 13.88 6.31 -12.80
CA TRP A 21 13.99 4.96 -12.29
C TRP A 21 12.64 4.58 -11.67
N SER A 22 11.77 3.91 -12.44
CA SER A 22 10.53 3.33 -11.90
C SER A 22 10.85 2.38 -10.73
N ASN A 23 9.95 2.33 -9.75
CA ASN A 23 10.02 1.36 -8.66
C ASN A 23 8.96 0.26 -8.82
N TRP A 24 9.14 -0.88 -8.17
CA TRP A 24 8.20 -2.01 -8.30
C TRP A 24 6.74 -1.68 -7.92
N MET A 25 6.49 -0.64 -7.11
CA MET A 25 5.14 -0.24 -6.72
C MET A 25 4.35 0.31 -7.92
N TYR A 26 5.04 0.74 -8.98
CA TYR A 26 4.45 1.13 -10.26
C TYR A 26 3.62 0.04 -10.93
N LEU A 27 3.91 -1.23 -10.63
CA LEU A 27 3.05 -2.36 -11.01
C LEU A 27 1.58 -2.19 -10.57
N GLY A 28 1.35 -1.50 -9.44
CA GLY A 28 0.00 -1.24 -8.95
C GLY A 28 -0.76 -0.19 -9.77
N MET A 29 -0.05 0.66 -10.52
CA MET A 29 -0.64 1.75 -11.31
C MET A 29 -0.99 1.33 -12.73
N VAL A 30 -0.07 0.65 -13.41
CA VAL A 30 -0.29 0.22 -14.79
C VAL A 30 -1.29 -0.92 -14.86
N GLY A 31 -1.32 -1.79 -13.84
CA GLY A 31 -2.09 -3.02 -13.87
C GLY A 31 -1.54 -3.97 -14.95
N ILE A 32 -1.33 -5.23 -14.60
CA ILE A 32 -0.99 -6.22 -15.61
C ILE A 32 -2.32 -6.70 -16.22
N SER A 33 -2.72 -6.13 -17.35
CA SER A 33 -3.83 -6.66 -18.17
C SER A 33 -3.43 -8.01 -18.74
N VAL A 34 -4.28 -9.03 -18.58
CA VAL A 34 -4.04 -10.37 -19.12
C VAL A 34 -5.25 -10.83 -19.92
N THR A 35 -4.97 -11.15 -21.18
CA THR A 35 -5.75 -12.01 -22.07
C THR A 35 -6.03 -13.38 -21.41
N PRO A 36 -7.11 -14.08 -21.79
CA PRO A 36 -7.52 -15.34 -21.15
C PRO A 36 -6.41 -16.43 -21.15
N PRO A 37 -6.51 -17.45 -20.27
CA PRO A 37 -5.40 -18.31 -19.83
C PRO A 37 -4.84 -19.31 -20.87
N ASP A 38 -5.22 -19.18 -22.14
CA ASP A 38 -4.65 -19.98 -23.21
C ASP A 38 -3.42 -19.26 -23.76
N MET A 39 -2.23 -19.68 -23.31
CA MET A 39 -0.88 -19.53 -23.90
C MET A 39 0.19 -19.20 -22.85
N ALA A 40 0.81 -20.26 -22.32
CA ALA A 40 1.94 -20.18 -21.39
C ALA A 40 3.21 -19.50 -21.97
N SER A 41 3.26 -19.24 -23.29
CA SER A 41 4.42 -18.64 -23.96
C SER A 41 4.53 -17.12 -23.80
N GLU A 42 3.47 -16.40 -23.39
CA GLU A 42 3.50 -14.94 -23.20
C GLU A 42 3.84 -14.51 -21.75
N GLN A 43 3.76 -15.41 -20.76
CA GLN A 43 4.04 -15.05 -19.37
C GLN A 43 5.55 -14.82 -19.08
N VAL A 44 6.43 -15.42 -19.87
CA VAL A 44 7.90 -15.30 -19.71
C VAL A 44 8.42 -13.94 -20.22
N SER A 45 7.75 -13.32 -21.19
CA SER A 45 8.11 -11.99 -21.73
C SER A 45 7.65 -10.83 -20.85
N LEU A 46 6.68 -11.07 -19.95
CA LEU A 46 6.12 -10.08 -19.05
C LEU A 46 7.15 -9.56 -18.02
N CYS A 47 7.98 -10.44 -17.45
CA CYS A 47 8.89 -10.08 -16.37
C CYS A 47 10.05 -9.17 -16.80
N SER A 48 10.43 -9.22 -18.09
CA SER A 48 11.46 -8.37 -18.69
C SER A 48 10.95 -7.01 -19.13
N THR A 49 9.65 -6.89 -19.42
CA THR A 49 9.01 -5.66 -19.91
C THR A 49 8.43 -4.80 -18.80
N VAL A 50 8.25 -5.34 -17.59
CA VAL A 50 7.79 -4.55 -16.44
C VAL A 50 8.85 -3.49 -16.07
N PRO A 51 8.54 -2.19 -16.19
CA PRO A 51 9.45 -1.13 -15.79
C PRO A 51 9.64 -1.12 -14.26
N GLY A 52 10.87 -0.85 -13.83
CA GLY A 52 11.19 -0.63 -12.42
C GLY A 52 11.46 -1.87 -11.56
N LEU A 53 11.55 -3.06 -12.17
CA LEU A 53 12.07 -4.26 -11.49
C LEU A 53 13.60 -4.30 -11.53
N VAL A 54 14.21 -4.52 -10.38
CA VAL A 54 15.65 -4.83 -10.32
C VAL A 54 15.92 -6.27 -10.77
N LEU A 55 17.16 -6.59 -11.18
CA LEU A 55 17.54 -7.94 -11.65
C LEU A 55 17.07 -9.09 -10.73
N GLN A 56 17.17 -8.90 -9.41
CA GLN A 56 16.70 -9.93 -8.47
C GLN A 56 15.18 -10.10 -8.49
N GLN A 57 14.42 -9.02 -8.69
CA GLN A 57 12.96 -9.09 -8.84
C GLN A 57 12.57 -9.73 -10.18
N GLN A 58 13.30 -9.45 -11.25
CA GLN A 58 13.10 -10.11 -12.55
C GLN A 58 13.30 -11.62 -12.44
N LYS A 59 14.35 -12.08 -11.74
CA LYS A 59 14.58 -13.51 -11.47
C LYS A 59 13.43 -14.15 -10.68
N VAL A 60 12.93 -13.47 -9.66
CA VAL A 60 11.78 -13.95 -8.86
C VAL A 60 10.51 -14.00 -9.72
N CYS A 61 10.30 -13.00 -10.56
CA CYS A 61 9.17 -12.96 -11.50
C CYS A 61 9.26 -14.11 -12.51
N GLN A 62 10.42 -14.36 -13.10
CA GLN A 62 10.63 -15.46 -14.05
C GLN A 62 10.43 -16.83 -13.40
N ALA A 63 10.82 -17.00 -12.14
CA ALA A 63 10.60 -18.23 -11.39
C ALA A 63 9.12 -18.43 -10.98
N HIS A 64 8.37 -17.34 -10.80
CA HIS A 64 7.00 -17.36 -10.28
C HIS A 64 6.09 -16.40 -11.07
N PRO A 65 5.90 -16.61 -12.40
CA PRO A 65 5.25 -15.65 -13.27
C PRO A 65 3.77 -15.43 -12.89
N ALA A 66 3.07 -16.49 -12.48
CA ALA A 66 1.67 -16.41 -12.04
C ALA A 66 1.50 -15.53 -10.79
N VAL A 67 2.49 -15.49 -9.90
CA VAL A 67 2.43 -14.76 -8.63
C VAL A 67 2.54 -13.25 -8.84
N ILE A 68 3.17 -12.80 -9.92
CA ILE A 68 3.42 -11.37 -10.13
C ILE A 68 2.13 -10.55 -10.30
N ARG A 69 1.07 -11.17 -10.83
CA ARG A 69 -0.27 -10.55 -10.91
C ARG A 69 -0.84 -10.26 -9.53
N ALA A 70 -0.69 -11.20 -8.60
CA ALA A 70 -1.10 -11.00 -7.22
C ALA A 70 -0.27 -9.90 -6.54
N VAL A 71 1.02 -9.79 -6.85
CA VAL A 71 1.89 -8.70 -6.36
C VAL A 71 1.43 -7.35 -6.90
N SER A 72 1.13 -7.23 -8.20
CA SER A 72 0.59 -6.01 -8.80
C SER A 72 -0.72 -5.58 -8.14
N GLY A 73 -1.68 -6.51 -8.00
CA GLY A 73 -2.93 -6.25 -7.28
C GLY A 73 -2.71 -5.87 -5.82
N GLY A 74 -1.71 -6.47 -5.15
CA GLY A 74 -1.32 -6.14 -3.78
C GLY A 74 -0.69 -4.76 -3.64
N ALA A 75 0.14 -4.34 -4.60
CA ALA A 75 0.71 -3.00 -4.65
C ALA A 75 -0.40 -1.94 -4.79
N ARG A 76 -1.32 -2.15 -5.74
CA ARG A 76 -2.49 -1.27 -5.93
C ARG A 76 -3.33 -1.16 -4.66
N ARG A 77 -3.68 -2.30 -4.06
CA ARG A 77 -4.42 -2.35 -2.80
C ARG A 77 -3.71 -1.57 -1.68
N GLY A 78 -2.38 -1.67 -1.61
CA GLY A 78 -1.57 -0.90 -0.66
C GLY A 78 -1.61 0.61 -0.89
N ILE A 79 -1.57 1.04 -2.15
CA ILE A 79 -1.66 2.45 -2.56
C ILE A 79 -3.04 3.03 -2.24
N ASP A 80 -4.10 2.32 -2.63
CA ASP A 80 -5.49 2.72 -2.40
C ASP A 80 -5.76 2.88 -0.90
N GLU A 81 -5.29 1.92 -0.10
CA GLU A 81 -5.45 2.00 1.36
C GLU A 81 -4.59 3.10 1.98
N CYS A 82 -3.43 3.42 1.42
CA CYS A 82 -2.63 4.57 1.85
C CYS A 82 -3.39 5.88 1.63
N GLN A 83 -3.97 6.08 0.45
CA GLN A 83 -4.82 7.23 0.15
C GLN A 83 -6.02 7.27 1.09
N ASN A 84 -6.66 6.12 1.34
CA ASN A 84 -7.80 6.02 2.24
C ASN A 84 -7.43 6.43 3.69
N GLN A 85 -6.32 5.93 4.24
CA GLN A 85 -5.88 6.25 5.60
C GLN A 85 -5.44 7.72 5.78
N PHE A 86 -4.98 8.36 4.70
CA PHE A 86 -4.46 9.72 4.74
C PHE A 86 -5.34 10.77 4.05
N ARG A 87 -6.55 10.41 3.56
CA ARG A 87 -7.47 11.30 2.82
C ARG A 87 -7.77 12.64 3.51
N HIS A 88 -7.69 12.66 4.84
CA HIS A 88 -7.96 13.82 5.68
C HIS A 88 -6.72 14.47 6.29
N ASN A 89 -5.52 13.96 6.01
CA ASN A 89 -4.27 14.48 6.52
C ASN A 89 -3.67 15.48 5.52
N ARG A 90 -2.80 16.39 5.98
CA ARG A 90 -2.11 17.38 5.12
C ARG A 90 -1.35 16.71 3.97
N TRP A 91 -0.62 15.64 4.26
CA TRP A 91 -0.16 14.68 3.25
C TRP A 91 -1.23 13.60 3.10
N ASN A 92 -1.75 13.42 1.90
CA ASN A 92 -2.88 12.53 1.60
C ASN A 92 -2.52 11.29 0.77
N CYS A 93 -1.24 10.91 0.76
CA CYS A 93 -0.73 9.80 -0.04
C CYS A 93 -1.08 9.90 -1.53
N THR A 94 -1.09 11.14 -2.05
CA THR A 94 -1.25 11.39 -3.48
C THR A 94 -0.06 10.83 -4.25
N ILE A 95 -0.36 10.32 -5.43
CA ILE A 95 0.66 9.81 -6.35
C ILE A 95 1.10 11.01 -7.17
N GLU A 96 2.38 11.34 -7.07
CA GLU A 96 3.02 12.34 -7.90
C GLU A 96 3.10 11.78 -9.34
N GLY A 97 2.50 12.46 -10.32
CA GLY A 97 2.40 11.97 -11.70
C GLY A 97 3.77 11.79 -12.34
N GLY A 98 3.97 10.68 -13.06
CA GLY A 98 5.21 10.32 -13.75
C GLY A 98 5.41 8.82 -13.91
N GLU A 99 6.64 8.38 -14.19
CA GLU A 99 7.03 6.97 -14.37
C GLU A 99 7.32 6.23 -13.05
N SER A 100 7.32 6.92 -11.90
CA SER A 100 7.59 6.33 -10.56
C SER A 100 6.56 6.76 -9.52
N VAL A 101 5.98 5.79 -8.82
CA VAL A 101 5.00 6.03 -7.75
C VAL A 101 5.69 6.60 -6.52
N PHE A 102 5.21 7.75 -6.02
CA PHE A 102 5.69 8.43 -4.80
C PHE A 102 7.14 8.94 -4.85
N ASP A 103 7.69 9.30 -6.02
CA ASP A 103 9.11 9.62 -6.20
C ASP A 103 9.69 10.56 -5.13
N HIS A 104 9.15 11.78 -4.98
CA HIS A 104 9.68 12.76 -4.03
C HIS A 104 9.45 12.31 -2.58
N THR A 105 8.28 11.74 -2.29
CA THR A 105 7.97 11.20 -0.96
C THR A 105 8.94 10.06 -0.57
N LEU A 106 9.37 9.24 -1.54
CA LEU A 106 10.30 8.13 -1.34
C LEU A 106 11.77 8.55 -1.37
N GLN A 107 12.12 9.80 -1.69
CA GLN A 107 13.50 10.30 -1.59
C GLN A 107 13.88 10.65 -0.14
N ARG A 108 12.92 11.08 0.67
CA ARG A 108 13.14 11.37 2.10
C ARG A 108 12.81 10.15 2.94
N GLY A 109 13.54 9.90 4.02
CA GLY A 109 13.26 8.79 4.94
C GLY A 109 12.33 9.23 6.06
N SER A 110 11.15 9.75 5.70
CA SER A 110 10.19 10.34 6.65
C SER A 110 9.20 9.30 7.18
N ARG A 111 8.25 9.77 8.01
CA ARG A 111 7.20 8.90 8.56
C ARG A 111 6.28 8.37 7.46
N GLU A 112 6.00 9.21 6.47
CA GLU A 112 5.12 8.90 5.33
C GLU A 112 5.74 7.79 4.48
N THR A 113 7.03 7.91 4.19
CA THR A 113 7.84 6.85 3.55
C THR A 113 7.77 5.55 4.34
N ALA A 114 7.95 5.60 5.66
CA ALA A 114 7.89 4.40 6.51
C ALA A 114 6.54 3.68 6.40
N PHE A 115 5.44 4.43 6.33
CA PHE A 115 4.11 3.88 6.12
C PHE A 115 3.95 3.28 4.72
N ILE A 116 4.41 3.96 3.66
CA ILE A 116 4.35 3.44 2.27
C ILE A 116 5.02 2.07 2.16
N TYR A 117 6.27 1.93 2.64
CA TYR A 117 6.97 0.63 2.62
C TYR A 117 6.21 -0.45 3.40
N ALA A 118 5.62 -0.09 4.54
CA ALA A 118 4.85 -1.05 5.33
C ALA A 118 3.55 -1.48 4.64
N ILE A 119 2.73 -0.53 4.16
CA ILE A 119 1.42 -0.84 3.57
C ILE A 119 1.54 -1.53 2.22
N THR A 120 2.53 -1.22 1.38
CA THR A 120 2.72 -1.93 0.10
C THR A 120 3.30 -3.33 0.29
N SER A 121 4.22 -3.53 1.26
CA SER A 121 4.69 -4.86 1.67
C SER A 121 3.57 -5.71 2.28
N ALA A 122 2.69 -5.09 3.09
CA ALA A 122 1.48 -5.73 3.59
C ALA A 122 0.51 -6.09 2.45
N GLY A 123 0.32 -5.19 1.48
CA GLY A 123 -0.50 -5.39 0.30
C GLY A 123 -0.05 -6.59 -0.53
N ALA A 124 1.25 -6.68 -0.83
CA ALA A 124 1.83 -7.82 -1.53
C ALA A 124 1.65 -9.13 -0.74
N THR A 125 1.90 -9.12 0.56
CA THR A 125 1.72 -10.31 1.43
C THR A 125 0.26 -10.78 1.45
N HIS A 126 -0.67 -9.82 1.60
CA HIS A 126 -2.10 -10.09 1.68
C HIS A 126 -2.64 -10.63 0.35
N ALA A 127 -2.29 -10.01 -0.77
CA ALA A 127 -2.76 -10.43 -2.09
C ALA A 127 -2.18 -11.78 -2.53
N VAL A 128 -0.89 -12.04 -2.29
CA VAL A 128 -0.28 -13.35 -2.60
C VAL A 128 -0.92 -14.44 -1.74
N THR A 129 -1.09 -14.21 -0.44
CA THR A 129 -1.76 -15.17 0.45
C THR A 129 -3.19 -15.45 0.00
N GLN A 130 -3.94 -14.40 -0.36
CA GLN A 130 -5.31 -14.53 -0.86
C GLN A 130 -5.37 -15.34 -2.15
N ALA A 131 -4.44 -15.13 -3.08
CA ALA A 131 -4.38 -15.86 -4.34
C ALA A 131 -4.06 -17.35 -4.13
N CYS A 132 -3.18 -17.69 -3.18
CA CYS A 132 -2.92 -19.08 -2.79
C CYS A 132 -4.18 -19.79 -2.27
N SER A 133 -4.90 -19.16 -1.34
CA SER A 133 -6.10 -19.75 -0.75
C SER A 133 -7.28 -19.82 -1.71
N ALA A 134 -7.30 -18.96 -2.74
CA ALA A 134 -8.29 -19.02 -3.80
C ALA A 134 -8.00 -20.12 -4.84
N GLY A 135 -6.83 -20.75 -4.79
CA GLY A 135 -6.40 -21.72 -5.81
C GLY A 135 -5.95 -21.09 -7.13
N ASN A 136 -5.69 -19.78 -7.15
CA ASN A 136 -5.27 -19.06 -8.35
C ASN A 136 -3.78 -19.26 -8.70
N LEU A 137 -3.01 -19.88 -7.80
CA LEU A 137 -1.58 -20.11 -7.91
C LEU A 137 -1.28 -21.60 -7.74
N THR A 138 -0.41 -22.14 -8.59
CA THR A 138 0.04 -23.54 -8.51
C THR A 138 1.13 -23.75 -7.46
N ASP A 139 1.90 -22.70 -7.17
CA ASP A 139 3.10 -22.77 -6.32
C ASP A 139 2.77 -22.85 -4.81
N CYS A 140 1.50 -22.67 -4.45
CA CYS A 140 1.06 -22.62 -3.06
C CYS A 140 -0.39 -23.06 -2.90
N SER A 141 -0.72 -23.46 -1.68
CA SER A 141 -2.06 -23.87 -1.26
C SER A 141 -2.43 -23.25 0.09
N CYS A 142 -3.64 -23.56 0.57
CA CYS A 142 -4.04 -23.36 1.96
C CYS A 142 -3.02 -24.01 2.93
N ASP A 143 -2.93 -23.47 4.14
CA ASP A 143 -2.14 -24.05 5.22
C ASP A 143 -2.84 -25.30 5.79
N ALA A 144 -2.26 -26.46 5.51
CA ALA A 144 -2.78 -27.76 5.97
C ALA A 144 -2.18 -28.21 7.30
N SER A 145 -1.28 -27.43 7.93
CA SER A 145 -0.50 -27.88 9.10
C SER A 145 -1.34 -28.30 10.31
N ARG A 146 -2.54 -27.74 10.46
CA ARG A 146 -3.47 -28.04 11.56
C ARG A 146 -4.73 -28.78 11.12
N GLN A 147 -4.86 -29.10 9.83
CA GLN A 147 -6.09 -29.65 9.27
C GLN A 147 -6.50 -30.94 10.01
N GLY A 148 -7.76 -31.01 10.44
CA GLY A 148 -8.33 -32.17 11.14
C GLY A 148 -8.00 -32.25 12.64
N GLN A 149 -7.11 -31.42 13.17
CA GLN A 149 -6.78 -31.40 14.60
C GLN A 149 -7.92 -30.79 15.42
N SER A 150 -8.15 -31.31 16.63
CA SER A 150 -9.07 -30.68 17.60
C SER A 150 -8.37 -29.55 18.35
N ALA A 151 -9.05 -28.43 18.49
CA ALA A 151 -8.63 -27.33 19.34
C ALA A 151 -9.03 -27.59 20.81
N PRO A 152 -8.31 -27.02 21.80
CA PRO A 152 -8.64 -27.19 23.22
C PRO A 152 -10.07 -26.77 23.58
N GLU A 153 -10.64 -25.81 22.84
CA GLU A 153 -11.97 -25.28 23.07
C GLU A 153 -13.09 -26.12 22.39
N GLY A 154 -12.79 -27.36 21.98
CA GLY A 154 -13.79 -28.36 21.54
C GLY A 154 -14.19 -28.31 20.06
N TRP A 155 -13.63 -27.40 19.26
CA TRP A 155 -13.88 -27.32 17.81
C TRP A 155 -12.74 -27.94 16.99
N LYS A 156 -12.98 -28.23 15.71
CA LYS A 156 -11.97 -28.85 14.82
C LYS A 156 -11.42 -27.88 13.78
N TRP A 157 -10.13 -27.98 13.50
CA TRP A 157 -9.49 -27.29 12.37
C TRP A 157 -9.96 -27.93 11.06
N GLY A 158 -10.40 -27.10 10.13
CA GLY A 158 -10.81 -27.57 8.80
C GLY A 158 -10.86 -26.42 7.79
N GLY A 159 -11.55 -26.62 6.67
CA GLY A 159 -11.65 -25.60 5.62
C GLY A 159 -10.29 -25.27 4.97
N CYS A 160 -10.15 -24.03 4.49
CA CYS A 160 -8.92 -23.51 3.90
C CYS A 160 -8.36 -22.40 4.80
N SER A 161 -7.33 -22.73 5.59
CA SER A 161 -6.59 -21.72 6.35
C SER A 161 -5.65 -20.94 5.43
N ASP A 162 -5.71 -19.62 5.51
CA ASP A 162 -4.89 -18.74 4.67
C ASP A 162 -3.39 -18.88 5.02
N ASN A 163 -2.56 -19.27 4.04
CA ASN A 163 -1.13 -19.52 4.25
C ASN A 163 -0.31 -18.22 4.25
N VAL A 164 -0.47 -17.42 5.31
CA VAL A 164 0.21 -16.12 5.43
C VAL A 164 1.74 -16.26 5.44
N ARG A 165 2.25 -17.40 5.93
CA ARG A 165 3.70 -17.66 5.99
C ARG A 165 4.30 -17.69 4.58
N TYR A 166 3.63 -18.32 3.62
CA TYR A 166 4.04 -18.30 2.22
C TYR A 166 4.02 -16.88 1.65
N GLY A 167 2.93 -16.14 1.84
CA GLY A 167 2.82 -14.75 1.37
C GLY A 167 3.90 -13.84 1.94
N MET A 168 4.22 -13.98 3.24
CA MET A 168 5.30 -13.23 3.89
C MET A 168 6.68 -13.59 3.33
N MET A 169 6.92 -14.88 3.06
CA MET A 169 8.17 -15.38 2.49
C MET A 169 8.37 -14.81 1.09
N PHE A 170 7.35 -14.91 0.23
CA PHE A 170 7.39 -14.40 -1.12
C PHE A 170 7.59 -12.88 -1.14
N ALA A 171 6.77 -12.13 -0.38
CA ALA A 171 6.91 -10.68 -0.29
C ALA A 171 8.30 -10.26 0.23
N ARG A 172 8.88 -11.02 1.17
CA ARG A 172 10.25 -10.80 1.65
C ARG A 172 11.34 -11.08 0.60
N GLN A 173 11.09 -11.96 -0.36
CA GLN A 173 12.03 -12.24 -1.45
C GLN A 173 11.93 -11.17 -2.54
N PHE A 174 10.72 -10.72 -2.86
CA PHE A 174 10.44 -9.76 -3.92
C PHE A 174 10.55 -8.29 -3.48
N VAL A 175 9.81 -7.87 -2.45
CA VAL A 175 9.70 -6.46 -2.01
C VAL A 175 11.01 -5.95 -1.39
N ASP A 176 11.74 -6.82 -0.68
CA ASP A 176 13.00 -6.45 -0.04
C ASP A 176 14.19 -6.47 -1.01
N ALA A 177 14.04 -6.98 -2.23
CA ALA A 177 15.17 -7.22 -3.14
C ALA A 177 15.99 -5.96 -3.47
N PRO A 178 15.37 -4.79 -3.79
CA PRO A 178 16.11 -3.56 -4.05
C PRO A 178 16.95 -3.09 -2.85
N GLU A 179 16.43 -3.25 -1.63
CA GLU A 179 17.06 -2.76 -0.40
C GLU A 179 18.19 -3.67 0.10
N ARG A 180 18.14 -4.96 -0.23
CA ARG A 180 19.12 -5.96 0.26
C ARG A 180 20.54 -5.69 -0.21
N ALA A 181 20.71 -5.17 -1.43
CA ALA A 181 22.02 -4.83 -1.99
C ALA A 181 22.75 -3.79 -1.13
N ASN A 182 22.01 -2.83 -0.56
CA ASN A 182 22.56 -1.68 0.16
C ASN A 182 22.46 -1.78 1.70
N ARG A 183 21.83 -2.83 2.23
CA ARG A 183 21.54 -3.00 3.68
C ARG A 183 22.72 -2.74 4.62
N LYS A 184 23.93 -3.14 4.26
CA LYS A 184 25.13 -3.01 5.12
C LYS A 184 25.77 -1.63 5.05
N ARG A 185 25.45 -0.84 4.02
CA ARG A 185 26.08 0.45 3.70
C ARG A 185 25.16 1.63 4.00
N ASP A 186 23.85 1.43 3.92
CA ASP A 186 22.86 2.49 4.02
C ASP A 186 21.84 2.24 5.15
N VAL A 187 21.76 3.20 6.08
CA VAL A 187 20.77 3.21 7.16
C VAL A 187 19.34 3.31 6.62
N ARG A 188 19.15 3.93 5.46
CA ARG A 188 17.86 4.02 4.77
C ARG A 188 17.40 2.65 4.31
N ALA A 189 18.27 1.86 3.68
CA ALA A 189 17.94 0.49 3.30
C ALA A 189 17.56 -0.37 4.51
N LEU A 190 18.26 -0.19 5.65
CA LEU A 190 17.90 -0.88 6.89
C LEU A 190 16.54 -0.44 7.45
N MET A 191 16.19 0.85 7.33
CA MET A 191 14.89 1.40 7.68
C MET A 191 13.77 0.82 6.80
N ASN A 192 13.96 0.83 5.48
CA ASN A 192 13.00 0.30 4.50
C ASN A 192 12.72 -1.19 4.75
N LEU A 193 13.77 -2.01 4.93
CA LEU A 193 13.62 -3.44 5.27
C LEU A 193 12.87 -3.68 6.58
N HIS A 194 13.08 -2.82 7.58
CA HIS A 194 12.36 -2.92 8.85
C HIS A 194 10.86 -2.62 8.65
N ASN A 195 10.54 -1.53 7.97
CA ASN A 195 9.16 -1.12 7.70
C ASN A 195 8.42 -2.15 6.82
N ASN A 196 9.09 -2.69 5.79
CA ASN A 196 8.56 -3.80 4.99
C ASN A 196 8.19 -4.98 5.89
N ASN A 197 9.08 -5.36 6.81
CA ASN A 197 8.83 -6.46 7.74
C ASN A 197 7.68 -6.15 8.71
N ALA A 198 7.59 -4.92 9.23
CA ALA A 198 6.48 -4.49 10.07
C ALA A 198 5.14 -4.62 9.33
N GLY A 199 5.09 -4.25 8.04
CA GLY A 199 3.94 -4.47 7.15
C GLY A 199 3.52 -5.93 7.03
N ARG A 200 4.48 -6.83 6.79
CA ARG A 200 4.21 -8.28 6.72
C ARG A 200 3.68 -8.83 8.04
N LEU A 201 4.27 -8.41 9.16
CA LEU A 201 3.83 -8.80 10.49
C LEU A 201 2.44 -8.26 10.82
N ALA A 202 2.07 -7.08 10.32
CA ALA A 202 0.73 -6.53 10.50
C ALA A 202 -0.35 -7.45 9.91
N VAL A 203 -0.10 -8.04 8.73
CA VAL A 203 -1.02 -9.02 8.14
C VAL A 203 -1.10 -10.28 9.01
N ALA A 204 0.04 -10.85 9.39
CA ALA A 204 0.09 -12.11 10.14
C ALA A 204 -0.52 -12.00 11.55
N LYS A 205 -0.33 -10.86 12.24
CA LYS A 205 -0.87 -10.64 13.59
C LYS A 205 -2.37 -10.37 13.61
N GLN A 206 -2.94 -9.98 12.48
CA GLN A 206 -4.35 -9.64 12.35
C GLN A 206 -5.15 -10.79 11.72
N LEU A 207 -4.60 -12.00 11.63
CA LEU A 207 -5.36 -13.17 11.20
C LEU A 207 -6.57 -13.40 12.11
N GLU A 208 -7.71 -13.66 11.50
CA GLU A 208 -8.97 -13.89 12.18
C GLU A 208 -9.31 -15.38 12.14
N LEU A 209 -9.71 -15.93 13.28
CA LEU A 209 -10.31 -17.26 13.31
C LEU A 209 -11.75 -17.16 12.79
N LYS A 210 -12.04 -17.76 11.65
CA LYS A 210 -13.40 -17.89 11.11
C LYS A 210 -13.90 -19.30 11.35
N CYS A 211 -15.16 -19.42 11.76
CA CYS A 211 -15.78 -20.70 12.08
C CYS A 211 -17.09 -20.86 11.29
N ARG A 212 -17.38 -22.11 10.91
CA ARG A 212 -18.69 -22.53 10.40
C ARG A 212 -19.30 -23.52 11.38
N CYS A 213 -20.56 -23.26 11.73
CA CYS A 213 -21.34 -24.14 12.59
C CYS A 213 -22.08 -25.17 11.74
N HIS A 214 -22.12 -26.41 12.22
CA HIS A 214 -22.66 -27.57 11.49
C HIS A 214 -23.83 -28.26 12.22
N GLY A 215 -24.29 -27.73 13.35
CA GLY A 215 -25.36 -28.35 14.12
C GLY A 215 -26.76 -28.11 13.54
N VAL A 216 -27.73 -28.89 14.00
CA VAL A 216 -29.14 -28.84 13.57
C VAL A 216 -29.69 -27.43 13.79
N SER A 217 -30.43 -26.92 12.80
CA SER A 217 -30.98 -25.55 12.80
C SER A 217 -29.93 -24.44 12.97
N GLY A 218 -28.66 -24.70 12.60
CA GLY A 218 -27.57 -23.73 12.70
C GLY A 218 -26.89 -23.66 14.07
N SER A 219 -27.10 -24.65 14.94
CA SER A 219 -26.42 -24.70 16.23
C SER A 219 -24.88 -24.85 16.08
N CYS A 220 -24.13 -24.25 17.02
CA CYS A 220 -22.67 -24.20 16.99
C CYS A 220 -21.98 -25.20 17.93
N GLU A 221 -22.70 -26.24 18.36
CA GLU A 221 -22.16 -27.33 19.18
C GLU A 221 -21.02 -28.05 18.46
N LEU A 222 -21.19 -28.34 17.17
CA LEU A 222 -20.12 -28.73 16.26
C LEU A 222 -19.77 -27.56 15.36
N LYS A 223 -18.52 -27.11 15.40
CA LYS A 223 -18.00 -26.09 14.49
C LYS A 223 -16.61 -26.43 13.97
N THR A 224 -16.37 -26.00 12.75
CA THR A 224 -15.09 -26.12 12.05
C THR A 224 -14.52 -24.72 11.86
N CYS A 225 -13.26 -24.48 12.23
CA CYS A 225 -12.64 -23.18 12.07
C CYS A 225 -11.35 -23.21 11.27
N TRP A 226 -11.01 -22.07 10.67
CA TRP A 226 -9.80 -21.83 9.90
C TRP A 226 -9.30 -20.41 10.10
N ASN A 227 -8.00 -20.20 9.84
CA ASN A 227 -7.44 -18.86 9.82
C ASN A 227 -7.81 -18.16 8.52
N LYS A 228 -8.33 -16.94 8.62
CA LYS A 228 -8.65 -16.07 7.50
C LYS A 228 -7.86 -14.77 7.58
N LEU A 229 -7.42 -14.28 6.44
CA LEU A 229 -6.87 -12.94 6.29
C LEU A 229 -7.88 -11.90 6.78
N PRO A 230 -7.43 -10.87 7.51
CA PRO A 230 -8.28 -9.74 7.86
C PRO A 230 -8.71 -8.97 6.62
N SER A 231 -9.71 -8.10 6.79
CA SER A 231 -9.95 -7.03 5.82
C SER A 231 -8.68 -6.18 5.66
N PHE A 232 -8.38 -5.72 4.44
CA PHE A 232 -7.18 -4.92 4.24
C PHE A 232 -7.28 -3.55 4.92
N GLU A 233 -8.48 -3.02 5.08
CA GLU A 233 -8.74 -1.81 5.86
C GLU A 233 -8.30 -1.98 7.33
N GLN A 234 -8.55 -3.13 7.95
CA GLN A 234 -8.08 -3.40 9.32
C GLN A 234 -6.55 -3.38 9.41
N VAL A 235 -5.85 -3.92 8.40
CA VAL A 235 -4.39 -3.84 8.30
C VAL A 235 -3.93 -2.39 8.14
N GLY A 236 -4.61 -1.62 7.29
CA GLY A 236 -4.35 -0.19 7.10
C GLY A 236 -4.51 0.63 8.38
N ARG A 237 -5.63 0.45 9.11
CA ARG A 237 -5.87 1.09 10.41
C ARG A 237 -4.81 0.71 11.44
N PHE A 238 -4.42 -0.56 11.50
CA PHE A 238 -3.36 -1.02 12.41
C PHE A 238 -2.01 -0.35 12.10
N LEU A 239 -1.61 -0.32 10.82
CA LEU A 239 -0.39 0.35 10.39
C LEU A 239 -0.46 1.87 10.59
N LYS A 240 -1.65 2.47 10.47
CA LYS A 240 -1.86 3.90 10.69
C LYS A 240 -1.62 4.28 12.16
N SER A 241 -2.08 3.45 13.09
CA SER A 241 -1.75 3.57 14.51
C SER A 241 -0.23 3.46 14.76
N LYS A 242 0.45 2.53 14.08
CA LYS A 242 1.93 2.41 14.14
C LYS A 242 2.66 3.61 13.53
N TYR A 243 2.09 4.25 12.51
CA TYR A 243 2.61 5.49 11.93
C TYR A 243 2.56 6.66 12.90
N ASP A 244 1.44 6.82 13.62
CA ASP A 244 1.27 7.91 14.60
C ASP A 244 2.30 7.80 15.74
N GLN A 245 2.65 6.57 16.11
CA GLN A 245 3.64 6.24 17.14
C GLN A 245 5.05 5.96 16.59
N SER A 246 5.32 6.30 15.33
CA SER A 246 6.56 5.95 14.64
C SER A 246 7.81 6.53 15.30
N VAL A 247 8.88 5.75 15.21
CA VAL A 247 10.11 5.95 15.97
C VAL A 247 11.19 6.55 15.09
N GLN A 248 11.70 7.72 15.49
CA GLN A 248 12.87 8.28 14.83
C GLN A 248 14.14 7.51 15.23
N VAL A 249 14.87 6.99 14.25
CA VAL A 249 16.11 6.22 14.45
C VAL A 249 17.36 7.02 14.10
N SER A 250 18.51 6.61 14.63
CA SER A 250 19.78 7.30 14.42
C SER A 250 20.38 7.00 13.05
N LEU A 251 20.83 8.05 12.34
CA LEU A 251 21.57 7.93 11.07
C LEU A 251 22.90 7.18 11.21
N LYS A 252 23.48 7.11 12.42
CA LYS A 252 24.74 6.39 12.70
C LYS A 252 24.53 4.88 12.91
N ALA A 253 23.31 4.37 12.71
CA ALA A 253 23.03 2.95 12.85
C ALA A 253 23.64 2.16 11.67
N LYS A 254 24.50 1.18 11.97
CA LYS A 254 25.12 0.31 10.95
C LYS A 254 24.35 -0.99 10.76
N ARG A 255 24.33 -1.85 11.79
CA ARG A 255 23.74 -3.20 11.71
C ARG A 255 22.37 -3.32 12.39
N ARG A 256 22.12 -2.50 13.40
CA ARG A 256 20.90 -2.53 14.21
C ARG A 256 20.36 -1.11 14.39
N LEU A 257 19.09 -0.93 14.05
CA LEU A 257 18.37 0.31 14.28
C LEU A 257 18.30 0.61 15.78
N ARG A 258 18.51 1.87 16.12
CA ARG A 258 18.42 2.37 17.50
C ARG A 258 17.68 3.69 17.49
N ARG A 259 16.83 3.90 18.49
CA ARG A 259 16.11 5.17 18.67
C ARG A 259 17.09 6.34 18.74
N ARG A 260 16.70 7.48 18.19
CA ARG A 260 17.48 8.72 18.24
C ARG A 260 17.47 9.30 19.67
N GLY A 261 18.62 9.82 20.11
CA GLY A 261 18.81 10.39 21.45
C GLY A 261 19.46 9.43 22.46
N LYS A 262 20.32 9.94 23.36
CA LYS A 262 21.14 9.12 24.27
C LYS A 262 20.29 8.25 25.22
N VAL A 263 19.28 8.85 25.86
CA VAL A 263 18.41 8.18 26.85
C VAL A 263 17.54 7.10 26.20
N LYS A 264 16.86 7.43 25.11
CA LYS A 264 15.94 6.51 24.41
C LYS A 264 16.64 5.40 23.63
N ARG A 265 17.97 5.48 23.42
CA ARG A 265 18.78 4.48 22.68
C ARG A 265 18.80 3.10 23.35
N LYS A 266 18.55 3.04 24.67
CA LYS A 266 18.47 1.79 25.44
C LYS A 266 17.17 1.02 25.16
N VAL A 267 16.09 1.73 24.83
CA VAL A 267 14.79 1.11 24.51
C VAL A 267 14.87 0.49 23.11
N PRO A 268 14.62 -0.83 22.97
CA PRO A 268 14.66 -1.49 21.67
C PRO A 268 13.57 -0.97 20.74
N VAL A 269 13.82 -1.11 19.45
CA VAL A 269 12.81 -0.90 18.40
C VAL A 269 12.10 -2.24 18.22
N GLN A 270 10.79 -2.27 18.38
CA GLN A 270 10.01 -3.49 18.20
C GLN A 270 9.91 -3.84 16.72
N LYS A 271 9.63 -5.11 16.37
CA LYS A 271 9.58 -5.55 14.97
C LYS A 271 8.38 -4.98 14.21
N GLU A 272 7.35 -4.54 14.94
CA GLU A 272 6.10 -4.00 14.47
C GLU A 272 6.05 -2.46 14.54
N ASP A 273 7.10 -1.82 15.08
CA ASP A 273 7.20 -0.37 15.08
C ASP A 273 7.50 0.11 13.65
N LEU A 274 6.91 1.24 13.25
CA LEU A 274 7.38 1.95 12.06
C LEU A 274 8.53 2.88 12.46
N VAL A 275 9.57 2.91 11.63
CA VAL A 275 10.80 3.68 11.88
C VAL A 275 11.08 4.65 10.76
N HIS A 276 11.61 5.82 11.12
CA HIS A 276 12.00 6.85 10.16
C HIS A 276 13.32 7.52 10.56
N ILE A 277 14.10 8.03 9.60
CA ILE A 277 15.39 8.68 9.86
C ILE A 277 15.30 10.21 9.82
N HIS A 278 14.44 10.76 8.97
CA HIS A 278 14.23 12.19 8.81
C HIS A 278 12.89 12.64 9.41
N ARG A 279 12.79 13.90 9.82
CA ARG A 279 11.51 14.51 10.18
C ARG A 279 10.69 14.77 8.92
N SER A 280 9.37 14.59 9.01
CA SER A 280 8.43 14.96 7.95
C SER A 280 8.57 16.45 7.60
N PRO A 281 8.47 16.82 6.32
CA PRO A 281 8.45 18.22 5.91
C PRO A 281 7.13 18.90 6.33
N ASN A 282 7.05 20.21 6.11
CA ASN A 282 5.79 20.93 6.25
C ASN A 282 4.95 20.77 4.97
N PHE A 283 3.83 20.06 5.07
CA PHE A 283 2.91 19.82 3.95
C PHE A 283 1.88 20.94 3.74
N CYS A 284 1.92 22.02 4.52
CA CYS A 284 0.94 23.10 4.43
C CYS A 284 1.09 23.96 3.17
N VAL A 285 2.33 24.23 2.76
CA VAL A 285 2.67 25.13 1.66
C VAL A 285 3.20 24.28 0.51
N GLU A 286 2.79 24.61 -0.71
CA GLU A 286 3.26 23.94 -1.92
C GLU A 286 4.78 24.14 -2.08
N ASP A 287 5.49 23.06 -2.40
CA ASP A 287 6.92 23.04 -2.68
C ASP A 287 7.16 22.02 -3.80
N PRO A 288 7.12 22.45 -5.08
CA PRO A 288 7.27 21.56 -6.23
C PRO A 288 8.59 20.81 -6.24
N LYS A 289 9.67 21.42 -5.72
CA LYS A 289 11.00 20.77 -5.65
C LYS A 289 11.02 19.57 -4.71
N ARG A 290 10.08 19.51 -3.75
CA ARG A 290 9.95 18.42 -2.79
C ARG A 290 8.70 17.57 -3.02
N GLY A 291 7.99 17.76 -4.12
CA GLY A 291 6.73 17.07 -4.43
C GLY A 291 5.59 17.39 -3.46
N ILE A 292 5.64 18.52 -2.75
CA ILE A 292 4.60 18.89 -1.78
C ILE A 292 3.54 19.71 -2.51
N LEU A 293 2.32 19.19 -2.60
CA LEU A 293 1.18 19.87 -3.26
C LEU A 293 0.57 21.00 -2.43
N GLY A 294 0.90 21.08 -1.13
CA GLY A 294 0.24 22.00 -0.21
C GLY A 294 -1.18 21.56 0.18
N THR A 295 -1.88 22.41 0.92
CA THR A 295 -3.27 22.14 1.36
C THR A 295 -4.31 23.09 0.78
N GLY A 296 -3.91 24.06 -0.06
CA GLY A 296 -4.83 24.97 -0.74
C GLY A 296 -5.87 24.21 -1.57
N GLY A 297 -7.11 24.69 -1.59
CA GLY A 297 -8.22 24.09 -2.33
C GLY A 297 -8.79 22.79 -1.74
N ARG A 298 -8.18 22.22 -0.68
CA ARG A 298 -8.68 20.98 -0.09
C ARG A 298 -9.95 21.20 0.74
N ARG A 299 -10.92 20.30 0.58
CA ARG A 299 -12.14 20.30 1.40
C ARG A 299 -11.79 19.97 2.85
N CYS A 300 -12.31 20.78 3.77
CA CYS A 300 -12.14 20.61 5.21
C CYS A 300 -13.50 20.57 5.92
N ASN A 301 -13.49 20.10 7.17
CA ASN A 301 -14.69 20.05 8.00
C ASN A 301 -14.56 21.03 9.17
N ARG A 302 -15.48 21.99 9.28
CA ARG A 302 -15.48 23.04 10.30
C ARG A 302 -15.79 22.52 11.71
N THR A 303 -16.64 21.50 11.84
CA THR A 303 -17.07 20.97 13.15
C THR A 303 -16.15 19.86 13.67
N ALA A 304 -15.26 19.34 12.84
CA ALA A 304 -14.32 18.30 13.23
C ALA A 304 -13.14 18.85 14.06
N THR A 305 -12.61 18.02 14.96
CA THR A 305 -11.43 18.30 15.79
C THR A 305 -10.16 17.56 15.32
N GLY A 306 -10.31 16.58 14.43
CA GLY A 306 -9.22 15.75 13.91
C GLY A 306 -8.48 16.36 12.69
N PRO A 307 -7.67 15.55 11.97
CA PRO A 307 -6.88 16.02 10.81
C PRO A 307 -7.70 16.72 9.72
N GLN A 308 -8.96 16.30 9.52
CA GLN A 308 -9.92 16.93 8.60
C GLN A 308 -10.42 18.31 9.03
N SER A 309 -10.14 18.74 10.26
CA SER A 309 -10.56 20.03 10.79
C SER A 309 -9.99 21.15 9.93
N CYS A 310 -10.80 22.15 9.59
CA CYS A 310 -10.32 23.32 8.86
C CYS A 310 -9.16 24.03 9.57
N ASN A 311 -9.13 24.04 10.90
CA ASN A 311 -8.05 24.64 11.67
C ASN A 311 -6.71 23.91 11.46
N LEU A 312 -6.74 22.58 11.39
CA LEU A 312 -5.54 21.75 11.23
C LEU A 312 -5.14 21.58 9.76
N LEU A 313 -6.08 21.33 8.87
CA LEU A 313 -5.82 21.06 7.44
C LEU A 313 -5.38 22.33 6.70
N CYS A 314 -6.01 23.47 6.99
CA CYS A 314 -5.71 24.75 6.34
C CYS A 314 -4.57 25.52 7.01
N CYS A 315 -3.96 24.94 8.06
CA CYS A 315 -2.76 25.48 8.70
C CYS A 315 -2.89 26.93 9.17
N GLY A 316 -4.08 27.34 9.62
CA GLY A 316 -4.36 28.69 10.10
C GLY A 316 -4.58 29.75 9.02
N ARG A 317 -4.50 29.41 7.72
CA ARG A 317 -4.75 30.37 6.61
C ARG A 317 -6.22 30.74 6.41
N GLY A 318 -7.13 30.05 7.11
CA GLY A 318 -8.58 30.14 6.91
C GLY A 318 -9.07 29.27 5.76
N TYR A 319 -10.36 29.39 5.45
CA TYR A 319 -11.06 28.61 4.42
C TYR A 319 -12.10 29.47 3.72
N ASN A 320 -12.41 29.13 2.47
CA ASN A 320 -13.52 29.66 1.70
C ASN A 320 -14.78 28.82 1.96
N THR A 321 -15.93 29.47 2.04
CA THR A 321 -17.23 28.82 2.19
C THR A 321 -18.02 28.97 0.90
N GLN A 322 -18.54 27.86 0.38
CA GLN A 322 -19.41 27.83 -0.79
C GLN A 322 -20.68 27.05 -0.43
N VAL A 323 -21.84 27.59 -0.76
CA VAL A 323 -23.11 26.85 -0.61
C VAL A 323 -23.43 26.22 -1.94
N ILE A 324 -23.49 24.89 -2.00
CA ILE A 324 -23.85 24.16 -3.21
C ILE A 324 -25.22 23.52 -3.07
N ARG A 325 -25.91 23.44 -4.20
CA ARG A 325 -27.18 22.74 -4.34
C ARG A 325 -26.90 21.27 -4.66
N LYS A 326 -27.24 20.36 -3.76
CA LYS A 326 -27.04 18.92 -3.91
C LYS A 326 -28.37 18.24 -4.18
N LEU A 327 -28.43 17.51 -5.29
CA LEU A 327 -29.57 16.67 -5.63
C LEU A 327 -29.29 15.26 -5.14
N GLU A 328 -30.12 14.75 -4.25
CA GLU A 328 -29.98 13.40 -3.72
C GLU A 328 -31.30 12.63 -3.77
N ARG A 329 -31.19 11.29 -3.81
CA ARG A 329 -32.35 10.42 -3.72
C ARG A 329 -32.80 10.34 -2.27
N CYS A 330 -34.03 10.77 -2.03
CA CYS A 330 -34.65 10.83 -0.72
C CYS A 330 -35.99 10.09 -0.73
N GLN A 331 -36.55 9.84 0.45
CA GLN A 331 -37.89 9.27 0.60
C GLN A 331 -38.10 7.99 -0.23
N CYS A 332 -37.08 7.13 -0.25
CA CYS A 332 -37.09 5.89 -1.01
C CYS A 332 -38.10 4.90 -0.41
N LYS A 333 -39.04 4.43 -1.22
CA LYS A 333 -40.00 3.38 -0.87
C LYS A 333 -39.66 2.10 -1.63
N PHE A 334 -39.52 1.01 -0.90
CA PHE A 334 -39.41 -0.31 -1.48
C PHE A 334 -40.80 -0.79 -1.92
N HIS A 335 -40.93 -1.19 -3.18
CA HIS A 335 -42.13 -1.82 -3.70
C HIS A 335 -41.87 -3.33 -3.73
N TRP A 336 -42.64 -4.07 -2.94
CA TRP A 336 -42.59 -5.54 -2.95
C TRP A 336 -43.02 -5.99 -4.37
N CYS A 337 -42.16 -6.77 -5.03
CA CYS A 337 -41.94 -6.85 -6.49
C CYS A 337 -40.83 -5.91 -7.06
N CYS A 338 -39.71 -5.91 -6.32
CA CYS A 338 -38.31 -5.80 -6.76
C CYS A 338 -37.74 -4.45 -7.24
N TYR A 339 -38.33 -3.32 -6.87
CA TYR A 339 -37.68 -2.03 -7.12
C TYR A 339 -37.87 -1.02 -5.99
N VAL A 340 -36.93 -0.08 -5.92
CA VAL A 340 -36.97 1.05 -5.00
C VAL A 340 -37.32 2.30 -5.79
N LYS A 341 -38.40 2.97 -5.41
CA LYS A 341 -38.79 4.26 -5.99
C LYS A 341 -38.41 5.37 -5.01
N CYS A 342 -37.51 6.25 -5.43
CA CYS A 342 -37.09 7.42 -4.65
C CYS A 342 -37.59 8.70 -5.31
N LYS A 343 -37.75 9.77 -4.53
CA LYS A 343 -37.88 11.13 -5.05
C LYS A 343 -36.49 11.77 -5.15
N THR A 344 -36.37 12.80 -5.97
CA THR A 344 -35.21 13.68 -5.98
C THR A 344 -35.47 14.83 -5.01
N CYS A 345 -34.69 14.91 -3.94
CA CYS A 345 -34.70 16.06 -3.04
C CYS A 345 -33.52 16.97 -3.36
N GLU A 346 -33.75 18.25 -3.12
CA GLU A 346 -32.71 19.27 -3.16
C GLU A 346 -32.33 19.63 -1.72
N THR A 347 -31.04 19.54 -1.40
CA THR A 347 -30.47 19.97 -0.14
C THR A 347 -29.35 20.97 -0.38
N MET A 348 -29.25 21.99 0.47
CA MET A 348 -28.16 22.97 0.42
C MET A 348 -27.03 22.50 1.33
N GLU A 349 -25.83 22.30 0.79
CA GLU A 349 -24.65 21.84 1.53
C GLU A 349 -23.59 22.95 1.55
N GLU A 350 -23.09 23.30 2.75
CA GLU A 350 -21.94 24.20 2.90
C GLU A 350 -20.64 23.42 2.70
N ILE A 351 -19.84 23.85 1.73
CA ILE A 351 -18.51 23.32 1.45
C ILE A 351 -17.46 24.31 1.92
N TYR A 352 -16.54 23.83 2.75
CA TYR A 352 -15.37 24.58 3.19
C TYR A 352 -14.12 24.09 2.47
N THR A 353 -13.36 25.00 1.86
CA THR A 353 -12.08 24.69 1.17
C THR A 353 -10.96 25.56 1.70
N CYS A 354 -9.79 24.97 1.94
CA CYS A 354 -8.65 25.73 2.45
C CYS A 354 -8.19 26.82 1.46
N LYS A 355 -7.80 27.97 2.01
CA LYS A 355 -7.17 29.06 1.24
C LYS A 355 -5.73 28.72 0.83
#